data_AF-D4M0L6-F1
#
_entry.id   AF-D4M0L6-F1
#
_cell.length_a   1.000
_cell.length_b   1.000
_cell.length_c   1.000
_cell.angle_alpha   90.00
_cell.angle_beta   90.00
_cell.angle_gamma   90.00
#
_symmetry.space_group_name_H-M   'P 1'
#
loop_
_entity.id
_entity.type
_entity.pdbx_description
1 polymer ?
#
loop_
_entity_poly.entity_id
_entity_poly.type
_entity_poly.pdbx_seq_one_letter_code
_entity_poly.pdbx_strand_id
1 'polypeptide(L)'
;MDGCLQGKKRGTWYTSFPYVDWTGKRCRKLKRGFLTKKEAQNWENHFKLQKANSLDMTFEDFYGIYEADVKPKIRYNTWCTKEHIIKTKILPYFKNLCMRDITPRDIIKWKNMMRESINNKGKEYTGTYLKTVQAQLSSIFNHAVRFYELPNNPVRVAGPMGQNESDEMKFWTKKEYMKFIPTMANKTYSYMAFESLMELIISLYLMRSIITSNLKKGNHSVEIRELEM
;
A
#
# COMPACT_ATOMS: atom_id res chain seq x y z
N MET A 1 -38.27 20.59 -1.20
CA MET A 1 -37.50 21.51 -0.34
C MET A 1 -36.15 20.88 -0.12
N ASP A 2 -35.21 21.23 -0.99
CA ASP A 2 -33.83 20.73 -0.96
C ASP A 2 -32.96 21.83 -0.33
N GLY A 3 -32.07 21.46 0.59
CA GLY A 3 -31.11 22.40 1.17
C GLY A 3 -30.84 22.23 2.66
N CYS A 4 -29.74 22.85 3.10
CA CYS A 4 -29.31 22.93 4.49
C CYS A 4 -30.35 23.67 5.34
N LEU A 5 -30.87 23.00 6.37
CA LEU A 5 -31.88 23.53 7.28
C LEU A 5 -31.32 23.60 8.72
N GLN A 6 -31.76 24.59 9.49
CA GLN A 6 -31.34 24.78 10.88
C GLN A 6 -32.24 23.97 11.83
N GLY A 7 -31.64 23.25 12.77
CA GLY A 7 -32.34 22.47 13.78
C GLY A 7 -32.94 23.35 14.88
N LYS A 8 -34.27 23.35 15.00
CA LYS A 8 -35.06 24.23 15.91
C LYS A 8 -34.74 24.14 17.41
N LYS A 9 -33.98 23.14 17.89
CA LYS A 9 -33.76 22.91 19.33
C LYS A 9 -32.30 23.05 19.83
N ARG A 10 -31.30 23.13 18.95
CA ARG A 10 -29.87 23.13 19.37
C ARG A 10 -28.92 23.99 18.53
N GLY A 11 -29.41 24.87 17.64
CA GLY A 11 -28.55 25.70 16.78
C GLY A 11 -27.69 24.92 15.77
N THR A 12 -27.83 23.59 15.71
CA THR A 12 -27.08 22.72 14.80
C THR A 12 -27.73 22.66 13.42
N TRP A 13 -26.90 22.55 12.39
CA TRP A 13 -27.31 22.46 10.99
C TRP A 13 -27.42 21.00 10.55
N TYR A 14 -28.31 20.74 9.60
CA TYR A 14 -28.44 19.43 8.96
C TYR A 14 -28.67 19.57 7.46
N THR A 15 -28.26 18.56 6.71
CA THR A 15 -28.50 18.45 5.27
C THR A 15 -29.44 17.30 4.98
N SER A 16 -30.38 17.55 4.07
CA SER A 16 -31.26 16.51 3.55
C SER A 16 -31.48 16.73 2.07
N PHE A 17 -31.09 15.74 1.26
CA PHE A 17 -31.27 15.77 -0.18
C PHE A 17 -31.63 14.38 -0.71
N PRO A 18 -32.44 14.32 -1.78
CA PRO A 18 -32.66 13.08 -2.52
C PRO A 18 -31.41 12.74 -3.34
N TYR A 19 -31.08 11.45 -3.44
CA TYR A 19 -30.05 10.94 -4.33
C TYR A 19 -30.48 9.58 -4.89
N VAL A 20 -29.96 9.23 -6.06
CA VAL A 20 -30.23 7.93 -6.69
C VAL A 20 -29.12 6.96 -6.28
N ASP A 21 -29.49 5.83 -5.70
CA ASP A 21 -28.54 4.77 -5.41
C ASP A 21 -28.09 4.04 -6.69
N TRP A 22 -27.01 3.28 -6.59
CA TRP A 22 -26.46 2.46 -7.68
C TRP A 22 -27.47 1.44 -8.26
N THR A 23 -28.56 1.15 -7.54
CA THR A 23 -29.69 0.31 -7.97
C THR A 23 -30.81 1.08 -8.69
N GLY A 24 -30.67 2.39 -8.89
CA GLY A 24 -31.70 3.25 -9.48
C GLY A 24 -32.82 3.69 -8.52
N LYS A 25 -32.79 3.25 -7.26
CA LYS A 25 -33.78 3.67 -6.24
C LYS A 25 -33.50 5.08 -5.75
N ARG A 26 -34.55 5.91 -5.67
CA ARG A 26 -34.50 7.25 -5.06
C ARG A 26 -34.48 7.12 -3.54
N CYS A 27 -33.34 7.43 -2.94
CA CYS A 27 -33.12 7.41 -1.51
C CYS A 27 -32.90 8.84 -0.99
N ARG A 28 -33.22 9.09 0.29
CA ARG A 28 -33.00 10.40 0.91
C ARG A 28 -31.87 10.30 1.92
N LYS A 29 -30.79 11.05 1.73
CA LYS A 29 -29.70 11.10 2.71
C LYS A 29 -29.99 12.20 3.72
N LEU A 30 -29.78 11.90 5.00
CA LEU A 30 -29.92 12.84 6.09
C LEU A 30 -28.66 12.78 6.95
N LYS A 31 -27.97 13.91 7.09
CA LYS A 31 -26.84 14.06 8.03
C LYS A 31 -27.11 15.25 8.94
N ARG A 32 -26.99 15.02 10.24
CA ARG A 32 -27.26 15.99 11.30
C ARG A 32 -25.98 16.24 12.11
N GLY A 33 -25.91 17.40 12.77
CA GLY A 33 -24.88 17.70 13.76
C GLY A 33 -23.79 18.66 13.30
N PHE A 34 -23.99 19.38 12.19
CA PHE A 34 -23.03 20.40 11.75
C PHE A 34 -23.13 21.66 12.61
N LEU A 35 -22.01 22.32 12.85
CA LEU A 35 -21.97 23.57 13.62
C LEU A 35 -22.37 24.77 12.76
N THR A 36 -22.09 24.71 11.45
CA THR A 36 -22.36 25.82 10.52
C THR A 36 -23.10 25.35 9.26
N LYS A 37 -23.83 26.28 8.63
CA LYS A 37 -24.48 26.05 7.32
C LYS A 37 -23.47 25.69 6.23
N LYS A 38 -22.29 26.32 6.25
CA LYS A 38 -21.23 26.12 5.25
C LYS A 38 -20.66 24.70 5.31
N GLU A 39 -20.43 24.19 6.52
CA GLU A 39 -19.96 22.82 6.74
C GLU A 39 -21.00 21.79 6.24
N ALA A 40 -22.27 22.03 6.54
CA ALA A 40 -23.37 21.22 6.05
C ALA A 40 -23.42 21.20 4.51
N GLN A 41 -23.31 22.37 3.86
CA GLN A 41 -23.33 22.49 2.41
C GLN A 41 -22.12 21.83 1.74
N ASN A 42 -20.92 21.99 2.31
CA ASN A 42 -19.71 21.34 1.83
C ASN A 42 -19.84 19.82 1.89
N TRP A 43 -20.43 19.28 2.96
CA TRP A 43 -20.68 17.85 3.09
C TRP A 43 -21.67 17.33 2.03
N GLU A 44 -22.77 18.06 1.78
CA GLU A 44 -23.72 17.72 0.72
C GLU A 44 -23.04 17.69 -0.66
N ASN A 45 -22.21 18.69 -0.96
CA ASN A 45 -21.47 18.75 -2.21
C ASN A 45 -20.49 17.58 -2.34
N HIS A 46 -19.71 17.27 -1.30
CA HIS A 46 -18.81 16.11 -1.30
C HIS A 46 -19.57 14.80 -1.53
N PHE A 47 -20.72 14.60 -0.87
CA PHE A 47 -21.51 13.38 -1.04
C PHE A 47 -22.07 13.24 -2.47
N LYS A 48 -22.52 14.34 -3.08
CA LYS A 48 -22.99 14.33 -4.47
C LYS A 48 -21.85 14.01 -5.44
N LEU A 49 -20.67 14.58 -5.24
CA LEU A 49 -19.48 14.32 -6.07
C LEU A 49 -19.01 12.87 -5.95
N GLN A 50 -18.99 12.32 -4.73
CA GLN A 50 -18.69 10.90 -4.50
C GLN A 50 -19.66 9.98 -5.25
N LYS A 51 -20.96 10.30 -5.27
CA LYS A 51 -21.98 9.50 -5.98
C LYS A 51 -21.98 9.70 -7.50
N ALA A 52 -21.53 10.85 -7.97
CA ALA A 52 -21.43 11.16 -9.39
C ALA A 52 -20.21 10.53 -10.07
N ASN A 53 -19.35 9.82 -9.32
CA ASN A 53 -18.06 9.31 -9.81
C ASN A 53 -17.19 10.40 -10.48
N SER A 54 -17.35 11.67 -10.09
CA SER A 54 -16.52 12.76 -10.64
C SER A 54 -15.21 12.88 -9.88
N LEU A 55 -14.11 13.09 -10.59
CA LEU A 55 -12.80 13.40 -10.00
C LEU A 55 -12.71 14.80 -9.36
N ASP A 56 -13.79 15.59 -9.38
CA ASP A 56 -13.90 16.91 -8.72
C ASP A 56 -14.02 16.82 -7.18
N MET A 57 -13.67 15.68 -6.59
CA MET A 57 -13.68 15.47 -5.13
C MET A 57 -12.27 15.60 -4.54
N THR A 58 -12.22 15.73 -3.22
CA THR A 58 -10.94 15.75 -2.49
C THR A 58 -10.25 14.39 -2.54
N PHE A 59 -8.93 14.38 -2.36
CA PHE A 59 -8.16 13.13 -2.26
C PHE A 59 -8.63 12.24 -1.10
N GLU A 60 -9.05 12.85 0.03
CA GLU A 60 -9.59 12.11 1.18
C GLU A 60 -10.89 11.39 0.83
N ASP A 61 -11.81 12.07 0.14
CA ASP A 61 -13.06 11.48 -0.34
C ASP A 61 -12.79 10.32 -1.32
N PHE A 62 -11.87 10.54 -2.28
CA PHE A 62 -11.48 9.52 -3.24
C PHE A 62 -10.84 8.30 -2.56
N TYR A 63 -10.01 8.53 -1.54
CA TYR A 63 -9.42 7.46 -0.75
C TYR A 63 -10.48 6.60 -0.06
N GLY A 64 -11.57 7.20 0.44
CA GLY A 64 -12.69 6.45 1.01
C GLY A 64 -13.37 5.51 0.01
N ILE A 65 -13.51 5.94 -1.24
CA ILE A 65 -14.03 5.10 -2.32
C ILE A 65 -13.04 3.98 -2.66
N TYR A 66 -11.76 4.32 -2.84
CA TYR A 66 -10.69 3.35 -3.07
C TYR A 66 -10.59 2.30 -1.96
N GLU A 67 -10.75 2.69 -0.69
CA GLU A 67 -10.79 1.75 0.44
C GLU A 67 -11.95 0.77 0.30
N ALA A 68 -13.16 1.25 0.00
CA ALA A 68 -14.32 0.38 -0.18
C ALA A 68 -14.13 -0.64 -1.32
N ASP A 69 -13.46 -0.24 -2.41
CA ASP A 69 -13.27 -1.09 -3.59
C ASP A 69 -12.14 -2.12 -3.45
N VAL A 70 -11.09 -1.79 -2.69
CA VAL A 70 -9.86 -2.60 -2.60
C VAL A 70 -9.85 -3.47 -1.35
N LYS A 71 -10.34 -2.99 -0.21
CA LYS A 71 -10.31 -3.70 1.07
C LYS A 71 -10.93 -5.11 1.02
N PRO A 72 -12.09 -5.35 0.35
CA PRO A 72 -12.67 -6.69 0.29
C PRO A 72 -11.84 -7.69 -0.55
N LYS A 73 -10.94 -7.21 -1.41
CA LYS A 73 -10.19 -8.04 -2.37
C LYS A 73 -8.83 -8.50 -1.82
N ILE A 74 -8.38 -7.94 -0.71
CA ILE A 74 -7.03 -8.21 -0.18
C ILE A 74 -7.07 -8.77 1.24
N ARG A 75 -6.02 -9.52 1.60
CA ARG A 75 -5.87 -10.07 2.96
C ARG A 75 -5.79 -8.94 3.99
N TYR A 76 -6.40 -9.16 5.15
CA TYR A 76 -6.49 -8.17 6.23
C TYR A 76 -5.13 -7.59 6.64
N ASN A 77 -4.13 -8.45 6.88
CA ASN A 77 -2.78 -7.98 7.27
C ASN A 77 -2.15 -7.06 6.20
N THR A 78 -2.32 -7.41 4.93
CA THR A 78 -1.84 -6.58 3.81
C THR A 78 -2.58 -5.25 3.76
N TRP A 79 -3.88 -5.23 4.05
CA TRP A 79 -4.66 -4.00 4.17
C TRP A 79 -4.17 -3.11 5.31
N CYS A 80 -3.97 -3.66 6.52
CA CYS A 80 -3.52 -2.88 7.67
C CYS A 80 -2.21 -2.13 7.39
N THR A 81 -1.24 -2.78 6.74
CA THR A 81 0.02 -2.12 6.36
C THR A 81 -0.21 -1.00 5.35
N LYS A 82 -1.04 -1.24 4.33
CA LYS A 82 -1.38 -0.23 3.31
C LYS A 82 -2.09 0.98 3.93
N GLU A 83 -3.12 0.73 4.71
CA GLU A 83 -3.92 1.73 5.40
C GLU A 83 -3.05 2.60 6.32
N HIS A 84 -2.16 1.97 7.10
CA HIS A 84 -1.25 2.70 7.97
C HIS A 84 -0.34 3.64 7.17
N ILE A 85 0.27 3.18 6.08
CA ILE A 85 1.13 4.01 5.23
C ILE A 85 0.34 5.17 4.63
N ILE A 86 -0.85 4.90 4.10
CA ILE A 86 -1.66 5.93 3.45
C ILE A 86 -2.11 6.99 4.45
N LYS A 87 -2.64 6.56 5.60
CA LYS A 87 -3.12 7.48 6.65
C LYS A 87 -2.00 8.32 7.28
N THR A 88 -0.81 7.75 7.45
CA THR A 88 0.28 8.45 8.14
C THR A 88 1.19 9.26 7.22
N LYS A 89 1.35 8.88 5.94
CA LYS A 89 2.35 9.50 5.04
C LYS A 89 1.75 10.21 3.83
N ILE A 90 0.57 9.77 3.36
CA ILE A 90 -0.04 10.30 2.14
C ILE A 90 -1.15 11.31 2.48
N LEU A 91 -2.13 10.90 3.29
CA LEU A 91 -3.27 11.76 3.64
C LEU A 91 -2.87 13.11 4.25
N PRO A 92 -1.86 13.24 5.13
CA PRO A 92 -1.52 14.54 5.74
C PRO A 92 -1.21 15.63 4.71
N TYR A 93 -0.65 15.27 3.57
CA TYR A 93 -0.30 16.21 2.50
C TYR A 93 -1.44 16.39 1.49
N PHE A 94 -2.05 15.29 1.04
CA PHE A 94 -2.99 15.34 -0.09
C PHE A 94 -4.46 15.52 0.29
N LYS A 95 -4.85 15.33 1.56
CA LYS A 95 -6.27 15.24 1.98
C LYS A 95 -7.20 16.31 1.38
N ASN A 96 -6.75 17.56 1.36
CA ASN A 96 -7.56 18.72 0.97
C ASN A 96 -7.42 19.07 -0.51
N LEU A 97 -6.52 18.41 -1.25
CA LEU A 97 -6.30 18.67 -2.66
C LEU A 97 -7.37 17.96 -3.49
N CYS A 98 -7.85 18.63 -4.54
CA CYS A 98 -8.77 18.03 -5.50
C CYS A 98 -8.04 16.98 -6.33
N MET A 99 -8.64 15.82 -6.54
CA MET A 99 -7.99 14.69 -7.22
C MET A 99 -7.58 15.03 -8.66
N ARG A 100 -8.40 15.82 -9.37
CA ARG A 100 -8.12 16.31 -10.73
C ARG A 100 -6.94 17.28 -10.79
N ASP A 101 -6.76 18.09 -9.74
CA ASP A 101 -5.80 19.20 -9.75
C ASP A 101 -4.40 18.79 -9.27
N ILE A 102 -4.21 17.55 -8.82
CA ILE A 102 -2.90 17.08 -8.34
C ILE A 102 -1.94 16.96 -9.53
N THR A 103 -0.94 17.83 -9.55
CA THR A 103 0.06 17.88 -10.62
C THR A 103 1.31 17.09 -10.25
N PRO A 104 2.17 16.71 -11.23
CA PRO A 104 3.48 16.14 -10.95
C PRO A 104 4.36 17.03 -10.05
N ARG A 105 4.15 18.35 -10.08
CA ARG A 105 4.87 19.31 -9.22
C ARG A 105 4.53 19.12 -7.74
N ASP A 106 3.26 18.83 -7.42
CA ASP A 106 2.83 18.57 -6.05
C ASP A 106 3.40 17.25 -5.54
N ILE A 107 3.47 16.24 -6.42
CA ILE A 107 4.17 14.99 -6.10
C ILE A 107 5.64 15.26 -5.80
N ILE A 108 6.36 16.03 -6.61
CA ILE A 108 7.78 16.35 -6.37
C ILE A 108 7.98 17.07 -5.04
N LYS A 109 7.12 18.04 -4.70
CA LYS A 109 7.17 18.72 -3.40
C LYS A 109 6.97 17.73 -2.25
N TRP A 110 5.98 16.85 -2.37
CA TRP A 110 5.77 15.79 -1.39
C TRP A 110 6.96 14.82 -1.30
N LYS A 111 7.60 14.46 -2.42
CA LYS A 111 8.82 13.63 -2.45
C LYS A 111 9.96 14.28 -1.65
N ASN A 112 10.17 15.58 -1.81
CA ASN A 112 11.22 16.31 -1.10
C ASN A 112 10.94 16.35 0.40
N MET A 113 9.69 16.67 0.80
CA MET A 113 9.27 16.61 2.19
C MET A 113 9.44 15.22 2.82
N MET A 114 9.16 14.15 2.07
CA MET A 114 9.35 12.78 2.55
C MET A 114 10.82 12.41 2.73
N ARG A 115 11.74 12.96 1.91
CA ARG A 115 13.19 12.75 2.07
C ARG A 115 13.74 13.43 3.32
N GLU A 116 13.24 14.62 3.64
CA GLU A 116 13.60 15.38 4.84
C GLU A 116 12.95 14.83 6.12
N SER A 117 11.92 13.98 5.97
CA SER A 117 11.19 13.44 7.11
C SER A 117 11.99 12.38 7.87
N ILE A 118 11.88 12.43 9.19
CA ILE A 118 12.64 11.56 10.11
C ILE A 118 11.68 10.51 10.70
N ASN A 119 12.20 9.30 10.90
CA ASN A 119 11.50 8.23 11.62
C ASN A 119 11.43 8.52 13.13
N ASN A 120 10.55 7.80 13.82
CA ASN A 120 10.47 7.81 15.30
C ASN A 120 11.80 7.45 16.00
N LYS A 121 12.78 6.89 15.26
CA LYS A 121 14.12 6.54 15.73
C LYS A 121 15.19 7.61 15.44
N GLY A 122 14.79 8.80 14.98
CA GLY A 122 15.72 9.89 14.65
C GLY A 122 16.54 9.66 13.37
N LYS A 123 16.19 8.67 12.54
CA LYS A 123 16.89 8.36 11.27
C LYS A 123 16.03 8.68 10.06
N GLU A 124 16.65 9.03 8.95
CA GLU A 124 15.99 9.17 7.65
C GLU A 124 15.32 7.85 7.22
N TYR A 125 14.33 7.96 6.33
CA TYR A 125 13.69 6.77 5.74
C TYR A 125 14.61 6.10 4.73
N THR A 126 14.64 4.77 4.74
CA THR A 126 15.37 4.01 3.73
C THR A 126 14.75 4.19 2.35
N GLY A 127 15.58 4.10 1.29
CA GLY A 127 15.11 4.20 -0.10
C GLY A 127 14.01 3.18 -0.42
N THR A 128 14.14 1.96 0.07
CA THR A 128 13.14 0.89 -0.10
C THR A 128 11.78 1.25 0.51
N TYR A 129 11.77 1.91 1.68
CA TYR A 129 10.53 2.36 2.30
C TYR A 129 9.89 3.49 1.49
N LEU A 130 10.67 4.49 1.07
CA LEU A 130 10.15 5.60 0.25
C LEU A 130 9.54 5.11 -1.08
N LYS A 131 10.16 4.11 -1.72
CA LYS A 131 9.58 3.42 -2.87
C LYS A 131 8.25 2.75 -2.55
N THR A 132 8.15 2.09 -1.40
CA THR A 132 6.92 1.42 -0.96
C THR A 132 5.80 2.44 -0.75
N VAL A 133 6.10 3.58 -0.12
CA VAL A 133 5.15 4.69 0.07
C VAL A 133 4.70 5.26 -1.27
N GLN A 134 5.64 5.54 -2.19
CA GLN A 134 5.31 6.01 -3.53
C GLN A 134 4.46 4.99 -4.30
N ALA A 135 4.74 3.70 -4.18
CA ALA A 135 3.97 2.66 -4.83
C ALA A 135 2.52 2.62 -4.34
N GLN A 136 2.27 2.88 -3.04
CA GLN A 136 0.90 3.03 -2.53
C GLN A 136 0.20 4.23 -3.16
N LEU A 137 0.86 5.38 -3.22
CA LEU A 137 0.28 6.58 -3.86
C LEU A 137 -0.01 6.32 -5.34
N SER A 138 0.93 5.72 -6.06
CA SER A 138 0.77 5.36 -7.47
C SER A 138 -0.39 4.39 -7.69
N SER A 139 -0.62 3.45 -6.75
CA SER A 139 -1.75 2.52 -6.81
C SER A 139 -3.12 3.22 -6.73
N ILE A 140 -3.23 4.26 -5.89
CA ILE A 140 -4.44 5.08 -5.77
C ILE A 140 -4.70 5.83 -7.09
N PHE A 141 -3.68 6.48 -7.65
CA PHE A 141 -3.81 7.17 -8.94
C PHE A 141 -4.08 6.20 -10.10
N ASN A 142 -3.51 5.00 -10.09
CA ASN A 142 -3.82 3.99 -11.10
C ASN A 142 -5.28 3.52 -11.04
N HIS A 143 -5.88 3.48 -9.84
CA HIS A 143 -7.31 3.22 -9.68
C HIS A 143 -8.14 4.35 -10.33
N ALA A 144 -7.75 5.61 -10.09
CA ALA A 144 -8.39 6.77 -10.72
C ALA A 144 -8.26 6.76 -12.25
N VAL A 145 -7.08 6.46 -12.78
CA VAL A 145 -6.87 6.34 -14.24
C VAL A 145 -7.75 5.24 -14.84
N ARG A 146 -7.86 4.10 -14.16
CA ARG A 146 -8.58 2.92 -14.70
C ARG A 146 -10.10 3.04 -14.66
N PHE A 147 -10.66 3.62 -13.60
CA PHE A 147 -12.11 3.60 -13.35
C PHE A 147 -12.77 4.98 -13.42
N TYR A 148 -11.99 6.06 -13.40
CA TYR A 148 -12.47 7.44 -13.35
C TYR A 148 -11.86 8.31 -14.46
N GLU A 149 -11.22 7.70 -15.45
CA GLU A 149 -10.70 8.36 -16.66
C GLU A 149 -9.71 9.51 -16.39
N LEU A 150 -8.96 9.44 -15.28
CA LEU A 150 -7.85 10.37 -15.06
C LEU A 150 -6.83 10.21 -16.21
N PRO A 151 -6.43 11.28 -16.92
CA PRO A 151 -5.68 11.17 -18.17
C PRO A 151 -4.30 10.53 -17.99
N ASN A 152 -3.64 10.80 -16.87
CA ASN A 152 -2.36 10.17 -16.55
C ASN A 152 -2.13 10.12 -15.04
N ASN A 153 -1.30 9.18 -14.59
CA ASN A 153 -0.85 9.10 -13.22
C ASN A 153 0.30 10.11 -12.98
N PRO A 154 0.08 11.19 -12.19
CA PRO A 154 1.10 12.21 -11.94
C PRO A 154 2.32 11.66 -11.18
N VAL A 155 2.16 10.58 -10.41
CA VAL A 155 3.24 9.93 -9.66
C VAL A 155 4.23 9.25 -10.59
N ARG A 156 3.75 8.69 -11.71
CA ARG A 156 4.61 8.07 -12.72
C ARG A 156 5.45 9.12 -13.44
N VAL A 157 4.85 10.27 -13.76
CA VAL A 157 5.55 11.39 -14.39
C VAL A 157 6.62 11.98 -13.47
N ALA A 158 6.37 12.05 -12.16
CA ALA A 158 7.32 12.55 -11.17
C ALA A 158 8.56 11.65 -10.94
N GLY A 159 8.59 10.44 -11.52
CA GLY A 159 9.71 9.48 -11.39
C GLY A 159 9.84 8.83 -9.99
N PRO A 160 10.75 7.87 -9.80
CA PRO A 160 10.89 7.11 -8.54
C PRO A 160 11.50 7.92 -7.37
N MET A 161 11.22 7.51 -6.14
CA MET A 161 11.83 7.98 -4.89
C MET A 161 12.89 6.97 -4.44
N GLY A 162 14.18 7.28 -4.64
CA GLY A 162 15.29 6.51 -4.09
C GLY A 162 16.06 5.66 -5.10
N GLN A 163 17.25 5.21 -4.70
CA GLN A 163 18.16 4.39 -5.51
C GLN A 163 17.63 2.95 -5.67
N ASN A 164 18.02 2.30 -6.78
CA ASN A 164 17.62 0.93 -7.16
C ASN A 164 18.38 -0.19 -6.45
N GLU A 165 19.31 0.17 -5.57
CA GLU A 165 20.07 -0.79 -4.81
C GLU A 165 19.23 -1.27 -3.62
N SER A 166 18.59 -2.42 -3.78
CA SER A 166 18.25 -3.23 -2.61
C SER A 166 19.56 -3.57 -1.92
N ASP A 167 19.65 -3.32 -0.60
CA ASP A 167 20.72 -3.91 0.20
C ASP A 167 20.83 -5.40 -0.17
N GLU A 168 21.99 -5.80 -0.68
CA GLU A 168 22.22 -7.20 -1.02
C GLU A 168 21.98 -8.03 0.25
N MET A 169 21.06 -8.99 0.14
CA MET A 169 20.73 -9.85 1.26
C MET A 169 21.98 -10.67 1.58
N LYS A 170 22.69 -10.29 2.65
CA LYS A 170 23.89 -11.00 3.11
C LYS A 170 23.51 -12.43 3.44
N PHE A 171 23.98 -13.36 2.63
CA PHE A 171 23.84 -14.78 2.87
C PHE A 171 25.15 -15.33 3.43
N TRP A 172 25.04 -16.39 4.22
CA TRP A 172 26.20 -17.08 4.75
C TRP A 172 26.79 -17.98 3.68
N THR A 173 28.08 -17.83 3.41
CA THR A 173 28.83 -18.85 2.66
C THR A 173 29.11 -20.07 3.54
N LYS A 174 29.33 -21.24 2.92
CA LYS A 174 29.71 -22.48 3.65
C LYS A 174 30.89 -22.23 4.60
N LYS A 175 31.88 -21.45 4.17
CA LYS A 175 33.07 -21.12 4.96
C LYS A 175 32.74 -20.27 6.19
N GLU A 176 31.86 -19.29 6.05
CA GLU A 176 31.42 -18.46 7.17
C GLU A 176 30.60 -19.30 8.16
N TYR A 177 29.71 -20.16 7.66
CA TYR A 177 28.89 -21.02 8.51
C TYR A 177 29.75 -21.99 9.35
N MET A 178 30.75 -22.62 8.72
CA MET A 178 31.70 -23.49 9.42
C MET A 178 32.53 -22.76 10.49
N LYS A 179 32.75 -21.44 10.34
CA LYS A 179 33.40 -20.63 11.39
C LYS A 179 32.45 -20.28 12.54
N PHE A 180 31.14 -20.23 12.29
CA PHE A 180 30.13 -19.87 13.29
C PHE A 180 29.62 -21.05 14.10
N ILE A 181 29.41 -22.21 13.48
CA ILE A 181 28.87 -23.38 14.17
C ILE A 181 29.61 -23.75 15.47
N PRO A 182 30.96 -23.65 15.56
CA PRO A 182 31.68 -23.99 16.78
C PRO A 182 31.40 -23.00 17.92
N THR A 183 31.03 -21.75 17.62
CA THR A 183 30.66 -20.75 18.63
C THR A 183 29.34 -21.09 19.33
N MET A 184 28.52 -21.96 18.73
CA MET A 184 27.26 -22.45 19.29
C MET A 184 27.40 -23.77 20.04
N ALA A 185 28.60 -24.36 20.13
CA ALA A 185 28.84 -25.64 20.80
C ALA A 185 28.42 -25.64 22.28
N ASN A 186 28.45 -24.48 22.94
CA ASN A 186 28.03 -24.33 24.34
C ASN A 186 26.48 -24.34 24.53
N LYS A 187 25.71 -24.41 23.44
CA LYS A 187 24.23 -24.43 23.44
C LYS A 187 23.70 -25.58 22.58
N THR A 188 23.60 -26.76 23.19
CA THR A 188 23.24 -28.04 22.53
C THR A 188 22.00 -27.94 21.65
N TYR A 189 20.90 -27.35 22.13
CA TYR A 189 19.67 -27.20 21.35
C TYR A 189 19.81 -26.28 20.14
N SER A 190 20.54 -25.17 20.29
CA SER A 190 20.77 -24.23 19.19
C SER A 190 21.67 -24.87 18.12
N TYR A 191 22.71 -25.58 18.54
CA TYR A 191 23.59 -26.33 17.64
C TYR A 191 22.80 -27.33 16.79
N MET A 192 22.01 -28.19 17.44
CA MET A 192 21.18 -29.19 16.76
C MET A 192 20.18 -28.55 15.79
N ALA A 193 19.53 -27.45 16.20
CA ALA A 193 18.58 -26.75 15.33
C ALA A 193 19.24 -26.16 14.08
N PHE A 194 20.45 -25.62 14.19
CA PHE A 194 21.19 -25.08 13.04
C PHE A 194 21.67 -26.17 12.08
N GLU A 195 22.12 -27.32 12.60
CA GLU A 195 22.53 -28.47 11.77
C GLU A 195 21.33 -29.03 10.98
N SER A 196 20.22 -29.33 11.67
CA SER A 196 19.00 -29.82 11.03
C SER A 196 18.47 -28.85 9.97
N LEU A 197 18.54 -27.55 10.22
CA LEU A 197 18.12 -26.53 9.26
C LEU A 197 19.03 -26.50 8.02
N MET A 198 20.35 -26.68 8.18
CA MET A 198 21.27 -26.74 7.05
C MET A 198 21.09 -28.01 6.21
N GLU A 199 20.89 -29.16 6.84
CA GLU A 199 20.61 -30.42 6.13
C GLU A 199 19.33 -30.33 5.29
N LEU A 200 18.26 -29.75 5.86
CA LEU A 200 17.01 -29.52 5.14
C LEU A 200 17.20 -28.58 3.94
N ILE A 201 17.99 -27.51 4.11
CA ILE A 201 18.29 -26.58 3.01
C ILE A 201 19.07 -27.27 1.90
N ILE A 202 20.10 -28.06 2.23
CA ILE A 202 20.90 -28.81 1.25
C ILE A 202 20.04 -29.82 0.51
N SER A 203 19.18 -30.56 1.22
CA SER A 203 18.26 -31.55 0.63
C SER A 203 17.25 -30.90 -0.33
N LEU A 204 16.65 -29.76 0.06
CA LEU A 204 15.77 -28.98 -0.82
C LEU A 204 16.50 -28.46 -2.06
N TYR A 205 17.75 -28.01 -1.90
CA TYR A 205 18.56 -27.54 -3.02
C TYR A 205 18.89 -28.67 -3.99
N LEU A 206 19.29 -29.84 -3.48
CA LEU A 206 19.56 -31.04 -4.28
C LEU A 206 18.31 -31.49 -5.03
N MET A 207 17.16 -31.59 -4.35
CA MET A 207 15.89 -31.92 -5.00
C MET A 207 15.55 -30.92 -6.11
N ARG A 208 15.70 -29.62 -5.88
CA ARG A 208 15.46 -28.59 -6.91
C ARG A 208 16.44 -28.71 -8.08
N SER A 209 17.70 -29.02 -7.82
CA SER A 209 18.73 -29.25 -8.84
C SER A 209 18.41 -30.48 -9.70
N ILE A 210 17.98 -31.58 -9.08
CA ILE A 210 17.56 -32.80 -9.77
C ILE A 210 16.31 -32.54 -10.62
N ILE A 211 15.30 -31.87 -10.07
CA ILE A 211 14.08 -31.52 -10.82
C ILE A 211 14.41 -30.61 -12.01
N THR A 212 15.22 -29.57 -11.82
CA THR A 212 15.58 -28.65 -12.90
C THR A 212 16.48 -29.28 -13.97
N SER A 213 17.36 -30.20 -13.59
CA SER A 213 18.16 -30.98 -14.55
C SER A 213 17.33 -32.00 -15.31
N ASN A 214 16.37 -32.67 -14.66
CA ASN A 214 15.42 -33.57 -15.31
C ASN A 214 14.46 -32.83 -16.25
N LEU A 215 14.01 -31.62 -15.89
CA LEU A 215 13.19 -30.78 -16.78
C LEU A 215 13.97 -30.28 -18.01
N LYS A 216 15.29 -30.09 -17.89
CA LYS A 216 16.16 -29.73 -19.02
C LYS A 216 16.54 -30.93 -19.89
N LYS A 217 16.65 -32.12 -19.31
CA LYS A 217 16.88 -33.39 -20.00
C LYS A 217 15.53 -34.05 -20.32
N GLY A 218 14.79 -33.50 -21.27
CA GLY A 218 13.67 -34.23 -21.87
C GLY A 218 14.19 -35.56 -22.43
N ASN A 219 13.71 -36.68 -21.87
CA ASN A 219 13.94 -38.06 -22.30
C ASN A 219 15.41 -38.49 -22.49
N HIS A 220 16.05 -38.99 -21.42
CA HIS A 220 16.65 -40.33 -21.34
C HIS A 220 17.60 -40.44 -20.13
N SER A 221 17.36 -41.48 -19.30
CA SER A 221 18.16 -42.06 -18.20
C SER A 221 18.89 -41.11 -17.21
N VAL A 222 18.47 -41.18 -15.95
CA VAL A 222 19.09 -40.50 -14.81
C VAL A 222 20.23 -41.36 -14.26
N GLU A 223 21.48 -40.97 -14.48
CA GLU A 223 22.61 -41.43 -13.66
C GLU A 223 22.70 -40.55 -12.40
N ILE A 224 22.46 -41.15 -11.24
CA ILE A 224 22.78 -40.57 -9.94
C ILE A 224 24.29 -40.78 -9.75
N ARG A 225 25.10 -39.74 -9.98
CA ARG A 225 26.47 -39.74 -9.45
C ARG A 225 26.39 -39.31 -7.99
N GLU A 226 26.68 -40.24 -7.10
CA GLU A 226 27.01 -39.94 -5.71
C GLU A 226 28.16 -38.93 -5.69
N LEU A 227 27.91 -37.75 -5.14
CA LEU A 227 28.96 -36.84 -4.73
C LEU A 227 29.34 -37.26 -3.31
N GLU A 228 30.46 -37.96 -3.18
CA GLU A 228 31.09 -38.20 -1.88
C GLU A 228 31.44 -36.88 -1.19
N MET A 229 31.40 -36.93 0.13
CA MET A 229 31.39 -35.86 1.14
C MET A 229 32.48 -34.79 1.01
#